data_AF-A0A804N683-F1
#
_entry.id   AF-A0A804N683-F1
#
_cell.length_a   1.000
_cell.length_b   1.000
_cell.length_c   1.000
_cell.angle_alpha   90.00
_cell.angle_beta   90.00
_cell.angle_gamma   90.00
#
_symmetry.space_group_name_H-M   'P 1'
#
loop_
_entity.id
_entity.type
_entity.pdbx_description
1 polymer ?
#
loop_
_entity_poly.entity_id
_entity_poly.type
_entity_poly.pdbx_seq_one_letter_code
_entity_poly.pdbx_strand_id
1 'polypeptide(L)'
;MNRYGLLAEGQNKLDYVLALTAENFLARRLQTLVFKAGMAKSIHHARVLIKQRHIRVGRQIVNVPSFMVRVESEKHIDFSLSSPFGGGPAGRVKRKNQKKASGGGDAGDEDEE
;
A
#
# COMPACT_ATOMS: atom_id res chain seq x y z
N MET A 1 13.02 6.60 19.95
CA MET A 1 11.58 6.42 19.68
C MET A 1 10.99 7.53 18.80
N ASN A 2 11.58 8.74 18.86
CA ASN A 2 11.20 9.90 18.04
C ASN A 2 11.23 9.65 16.53
N ARG A 3 12.20 8.86 16.01
CA ARG A 3 12.28 8.51 14.57
C ARG A 3 11.03 7.82 14.01
N TYR A 4 10.35 7.03 14.84
CA TYR A 4 9.12 6.34 14.47
C TYR A 4 7.86 7.10 14.89
N GLY A 5 8.00 8.29 15.49
CA GLY A 5 6.85 9.09 15.94
C GLY A 5 6.10 8.45 17.11
N LEU A 6 6.78 7.65 17.92
CA LEU A 6 6.19 7.02 19.12
C LEU A 6 6.15 7.97 20.32
N LEU A 7 6.99 9.01 20.32
CA LEU A 7 7.05 10.06 21.33
C LEU A 7 6.96 11.42 20.62
N ALA A 8 6.33 12.40 21.26
CA ALA A 8 6.30 13.78 20.77
C ALA A 8 7.67 14.47 20.94
N GLU A 9 7.94 15.53 20.19
CA GLU A 9 9.26 16.19 20.12
C GLU A 9 9.75 16.78 21.46
N GLY A 10 8.88 16.95 22.47
CA GLY A 10 9.22 17.37 23.83
C GLY A 10 9.33 16.24 24.87
N GLN A 11 9.00 14.99 24.52
CA GLN A 11 8.93 13.87 25.45
C GLN A 11 10.23 13.03 25.44
N ASN A 12 11.35 13.65 25.82
CA ASN A 12 12.67 13.00 25.78
C ASN A 12 13.09 12.32 27.09
N LYS A 13 12.21 12.28 28.10
CA LYS A 13 12.46 11.55 29.36
C LYS A 13 12.11 10.07 29.21
N LEU A 14 12.83 9.21 29.93
CA LEU A 14 12.62 7.75 29.91
C LEU A 14 11.25 7.35 30.48
N ASP A 15 10.66 8.14 31.36
CA ASP A 15 9.34 7.85 31.94
C ASP A 15 8.25 7.77 30.86
N TYR A 16 8.36 8.57 29.78
CA TYR A 16 7.43 8.51 28.65
C TYR A 16 7.57 7.23 27.81
N VAL A 17 8.75 6.59 27.85
CA VAL A 17 8.97 5.30 27.19
C VAL A 17 8.21 4.20 27.92
N LEU A 18 8.18 4.25 29.25
CA LEU A 18 7.47 3.28 30.09
C LEU A 18 5.95 3.40 29.96
N ALA A 19 5.45 4.61 29.66
CA ALA A 19 4.03 4.88 29.45
C ALA A 19 3.51 4.45 28.07
N LEU A 20 4.34 3.85 27.20
CA LEU A 20 3.91 3.44 25.87
C LEU A 20 2.91 2.28 25.90
N THR A 21 1.80 2.46 25.18
CA THR A 21 0.79 1.42 24.98
C THR A 21 1.00 0.68 23.66
N ALA A 22 0.37 -0.50 23.51
CA ALA A 22 0.39 -1.24 22.25
C ALA A 22 -0.23 -0.45 21.09
N GLU A 23 -1.19 0.43 21.38
CA GLU A 23 -1.87 1.29 20.39
C GLU A 23 -0.89 2.23 19.69
N ASN A 24 0.11 2.75 20.40
CA ASN A 24 1.14 3.61 19.84
C ASN A 24 1.90 2.91 18.71
N PHE A 25 2.20 1.61 18.88
CA PHE A 25 2.85 0.81 17.84
C PHE A 25 1.91 0.47 16.69
N LEU A 26 0.65 0.14 16.99
CA LEU A 26 -0.35 -0.17 15.97
C LEU A 26 -0.66 1.05 15.09
N ALA A 27 -0.63 2.26 15.65
CA ALA A 27 -0.83 3.50 14.92
C ALA A 27 0.28 3.83 13.91
N ARG A 28 1.49 3.26 14.08
CA ARG A 28 2.67 3.50 13.22
C ARG A 28 2.89 2.44 12.15
N ARG A 29 2.01 1.43 12.05
CA ARG A 29 2.07 0.42 10.99
C ARG A 29 1.66 1.02 9.66
N LEU A 30 2.30 0.58 8.58
CA LEU A 30 1.95 0.98 7.22
C LEU A 30 0.46 0.74 6.92
N GLN A 31 -0.11 -0.36 7.43
CA GLN A 31 -1.54 -0.66 7.27
C GLN A 31 -2.46 0.44 7.81
N THR A 32 -2.20 0.95 9.01
CA THR A 32 -3.04 1.97 9.65
C THR A 32 -2.75 3.36 9.08
N LEU A 33 -1.49 3.65 8.74
CA LEU A 33 -1.11 4.90 8.09
C LEU A 33 -1.71 5.03 6.69
N VAL A 34 -1.73 3.96 5.89
CA VAL A 34 -2.37 3.97 4.56
C VAL A 34 -3.87 4.24 4.65
N PHE A 35 -4.54 3.70 5.69
CA PHE A 35 -5.94 3.98 5.95
C PHE A 35 -6.16 5.44 6.41
N LYS A 36 -5.35 5.94 7.35
CA LYS A 36 -5.42 7.33 7.82
C LYS A 36 -5.13 8.35 6.72
N ALA A 37 -4.25 8.02 5.77
CA ALA A 37 -3.95 8.84 4.60
C ALA A 37 -5.06 8.83 3.53
N GLY A 38 -6.15 8.08 3.72
CA GLY A 38 -7.31 8.07 2.81
C GLY A 38 -7.11 7.27 1.52
N MET A 39 -5.99 6.59 1.32
CA MET A 39 -5.73 5.77 0.12
C MET A 39 -6.58 4.50 0.07
N ALA A 40 -7.11 4.04 1.20
CA ALA A 40 -7.89 2.81 1.31
C ALA A 40 -9.21 3.07 2.03
N LYS A 41 -10.28 2.40 1.57
CA LYS A 41 -11.63 2.47 2.18
C LYS A 41 -11.70 1.88 3.59
N SER A 42 -10.85 0.91 3.91
CA SER A 42 -10.84 0.22 5.21
C SER A 42 -9.46 -0.31 5.56
N ILE A 43 -9.25 -0.65 6.83
CA ILE A 43 -8.00 -1.26 7.32
C ILE A 43 -7.70 -2.59 6.62
N HIS A 44 -8.72 -3.37 6.27
CA HIS A 44 -8.57 -4.62 5.52
C HIS A 44 -8.22 -4.36 4.06
N HIS A 45 -8.83 -3.34 3.45
CA HIS A 45 -8.49 -2.92 2.09
C HIS A 45 -7.04 -2.45 2.00
N ALA A 46 -6.56 -1.65 2.97
CA ALA A 46 -5.16 -1.22 3.03
C ALA A 46 -4.20 -2.43 3.06
N ARG A 47 -4.52 -3.47 3.83
CA ARG A 47 -3.73 -4.71 3.91
C ARG A 47 -3.62 -5.41 2.55
N VAL A 48 -4.73 -5.49 1.80
CA VAL A 48 -4.77 -6.10 0.46
C VAL A 48 -3.93 -5.28 -0.52
N LEU A 49 -4.07 -3.96 -0.53
CA LEU A 49 -3.30 -3.07 -1.41
C LEU A 49 -1.78 -3.20 -1.18
N ILE A 50 -1.36 -3.25 0.09
CA ILE A 50 0.04 -3.44 0.45
C ILE A 50 0.53 -4.82 -0.03
N LYS A 51 -0.19 -5.90 0.30
CA LYS A 51 0.21 -7.26 -0.12
C LYS A 51 0.29 -7.42 -1.64
N GLN A 52 -0.60 -6.77 -2.37
CA GLN A 52 -0.63 -6.77 -3.85
C GLN A 52 0.42 -5.84 -4.48
N ARG A 53 1.32 -5.24 -3.69
CA ARG A 53 2.42 -4.39 -4.15
C ARG A 53 1.97 -3.08 -4.79
N HIS A 54 0.82 -2.53 -4.37
CA HIS A 54 0.31 -1.26 -4.88
C HIS A 54 0.87 -0.04 -4.17
N ILE A 55 1.43 -0.19 -2.96
CA ILE A 55 1.93 0.91 -2.13
C ILE A 55 3.45 0.94 -2.13
N ARG A 56 4.02 2.14 -2.23
CA ARG A 56 5.45 2.42 -2.01
C ARG A 56 5.64 3.35 -0.82
N VAL A 57 6.81 3.26 -0.21
CA VAL A 57 7.30 4.21 0.79
C VAL A 57 8.58 4.82 0.22
N GLY A 58 8.53 6.09 -0.16
CA GLY A 58 9.58 6.74 -0.94
C GLY A 58 9.71 6.07 -2.31
N ARG A 59 10.89 5.53 -2.60
CA ARG A 59 11.17 4.83 -3.88
C ARG A 59 10.86 3.33 -3.83
N GLN A 60 10.77 2.73 -2.63
CA GLN A 60 10.69 1.29 -2.48
C GLN A 60 9.24 0.81 -2.37
N ILE A 61 8.90 -0.24 -3.10
CA ILE A 61 7.63 -0.94 -2.95
C ILE A 61 7.71 -1.80 -1.68
N VAL A 62 6.73 -1.64 -0.79
CA VAL A 62 6.65 -2.38 0.47
C VAL A 62 5.43 -3.29 0.43
N ASN A 63 5.65 -4.59 0.62
CA ASN A 63 4.59 -5.61 0.58
C ASN A 63 4.23 -6.18 1.97
N VAL A 64 4.80 -5.62 3.05
CA VAL A 64 4.59 -6.06 4.44
C VAL A 64 3.73 -5.04 5.19
N PRO A 65 2.46 -5.35 5.54
CA PRO A 65 1.58 -4.43 6.26
C PRO A 65 2.06 -4.08 7.68
N SER A 66 2.89 -4.94 8.28
CA SER A 66 3.51 -4.74 9.60
C SER A 66 4.71 -3.79 9.59
N PHE A 67 5.06 -3.22 8.44
CA PHE A 67 6.17 -2.28 8.34
C PHE A 67 5.92 -1.05 9.23
N MET A 68 6.86 -0.74 10.11
CA MET A 68 6.80 0.48 10.94
C MET A 68 7.38 1.65 10.15
N VAL A 69 6.54 2.65 9.87
CA VAL A 69 6.94 3.79 9.04
C VAL A 69 7.60 4.87 9.90
N ARG A 70 8.74 5.37 9.44
CA ARG A 70 9.44 6.52 10.05
C ARG A 70 8.70 7.81 9.76
N VAL A 71 8.80 8.79 10.65
CA VAL A 71 8.12 10.10 10.50
C VAL A 71 8.52 10.79 9.20
N GLU A 72 9.81 10.76 8.85
CA GLU A 72 10.32 11.35 7.59
C GLU A 72 9.75 10.67 6.34
N SER A 73 9.56 9.35 6.39
CA SER A 73 9.09 8.56 5.25
C SER A 73 7.57 8.59 5.09
N GLU A 74 6.84 9.05 6.11
CA GLU A 74 5.37 9.07 6.13
C GLU A 74 4.78 9.96 5.03
N LYS A 75 5.40 11.11 4.75
CA LYS A 75 5.00 12.01 3.65
C LYS A 75 5.19 11.39 2.26
N HIS A 76 5.99 10.33 2.19
CA HIS A 76 6.37 9.67 0.94
C HIS A 76 5.62 8.35 0.74
N ILE A 77 4.49 8.14 1.43
CA ILE A 77 3.62 7.00 1.18
C ILE A 77 2.69 7.36 0.03
N ASP A 78 2.76 6.57 -1.05
CA ASP A 78 1.98 6.81 -2.25
C ASP A 78 1.76 5.48 -2.99
N PHE A 79 0.91 5.49 -4.02
CA PHE A 79 0.83 4.37 -4.95
C PHE A 79 2.14 4.20 -5.71
N SER A 80 2.47 2.95 -6.03
CA SER A 80 3.60 2.64 -6.89
C SER A 80 3.32 3.14 -8.31
N LEU A 81 4.32 3.72 -8.96
CA LEU A 81 4.24 4.10 -10.38
C LEU A 81 3.97 2.88 -11.29
N SER A 82 4.38 1.69 -10.86
CA SER A 82 4.11 0.44 -11.58
C SER A 82 2.70 -0.11 -11.34
N SER A 83 1.97 0.44 -10.37
CA SER A 83 0.63 -0.01 -10.00
C SER A 83 -0.40 0.53 -10.99
N PRO A 84 -1.45 -0.23 -11.33
CA PRO A 84 -2.59 0.28 -12.09
C PRO A 84 -3.24 1.54 -11.47
N PHE A 85 -3.12 1.71 -10.15
CA PHE A 85 -3.65 2.87 -9.42
C PHE A 85 -2.70 4.08 -9.42
N GLY A 86 -1.42 3.89 -9.76
CA GLY A 86 -0.39 4.93 -9.78
C GLY A 86 0.07 5.32 -11.19
N GLY A 87 -0.75 5.04 -12.22
CA GLY A 87 -0.43 5.33 -13.62
C GLY A 87 0.21 4.18 -14.41
N GLY A 88 0.39 3.01 -13.79
CA GLY A 88 0.87 1.81 -14.45
C GLY A 88 -0.19 1.14 -15.33
N PRO A 89 0.21 0.19 -16.20
CA PRO A 89 -0.71 -0.52 -17.08
C PRO A 89 -1.72 -1.35 -16.29
N ALA A 90 -2.91 -1.54 -16.86
CA ALA A 90 -3.95 -2.37 -16.25
C ALA A 90 -3.46 -3.80 -15.98
N GLY A 91 -3.90 -4.37 -14.85
CA GLY A 91 -3.53 -5.73 -14.44
C GLY A 91 -3.94 -6.80 -15.46
N ARG A 92 -3.23 -7.94 -15.43
CA ARG A 92 -3.36 -9.04 -16.42
C ARG A 92 -4.81 -9.41 -16.73
N VAL A 93 -5.63 -9.67 -15.70
CA VAL A 93 -7.02 -10.10 -15.86
C VAL A 93 -7.87 -8.97 -16.44
N LYS A 94 -7.70 -7.73 -15.98
CA LYS A 94 -8.42 -6.56 -16.52
C LYS A 94 -8.09 -6.35 -18.00
N ARG A 95 -6.81 -6.48 -18.39
CA ARG A 95 -6.38 -6.40 -19.79
C ARG A 95 -6.96 -7.54 -20.64
N LYS A 96 -6.97 -8.78 -20.13
CA LYS A 96 -7.59 -9.93 -20.81
C LYS A 96 -9.09 -9.70 -21.04
N ASN A 97 -9.81 -9.21 -20.02
CA ASN A 97 -11.24 -8.95 -20.11
C ASN A 97 -11.56 -7.78 -21.05
N GLN A 98 -10.74 -6.72 -21.05
CA GLN A 98 -10.86 -5.62 -22.01
C GLN A 98 -10.67 -6.10 -23.45
N LYS A 99 -9.66 -6.95 -23.71
CA LYS A 99 -9.43 -7.53 -25.05
C LYS A 99 -10.58 -8.42 -25.52
N LYS A 100 -11.17 -9.20 -24.61
CA LYS A 100 -12.38 -9.99 -24.90
C LYS A 100 -13.59 -9.10 -25.21
N ALA A 101 -13.76 -8.03 -24.45
CA ALA A 101 -14.87 -7.09 -24.65
C ALA A 101 -14.71 -6.25 -25.93
N SER A 102 -13.49 -5.97 -26.37
CA SER A 102 -13.19 -5.20 -27.59
C SER A 102 -13.23 -6.02 -28.88
N GLY A 103 -13.93 -7.17 -28.90
CA GLY A 103 -14.21 -7.89 -30.14
C GLY A 103 -13.06 -8.73 -30.71
N GLY A 104 -12.03 -9.05 -29.93
CA GLY A 104 -11.10 -10.12 -30.27
C GLY A 104 -11.73 -11.50 -30.03
N GLY A 105 -12.88 -11.73 -30.67
CA GLY A 105 -13.37 -13.07 -30.91
C GLY A 105 -12.35 -13.78 -31.80
N ASP A 106 -12.00 -14.98 -31.38
CA ASP A 106 -11.26 -15.93 -32.18
C ASP A 106 -12.09 -16.21 -33.44
N ALA A 107 -11.74 -15.53 -34.53
CA ALA A 107 -12.17 -15.87 -35.88
C ALA A 107 -10.97 -16.57 -36.52
N GLY A 108 -11.06 -17.89 -36.63
CA GLY A 108 -10.09 -18.72 -37.35
C GLY A 108 -9.66 -19.98 -36.62
N ASP A 109 -10.56 -20.95 -36.52
CA ASP A 109 -10.29 -22.31 -37.03
C ASP A 109 -11.60 -23.09 -37.23
N GLU A 110 -12.43 -22.61 -38.15
CA GLU A 110 -13.25 -23.48 -38.99
C GLU A 110 -12.59 -23.43 -40.38
N ASP A 111 -11.89 -24.50 -40.74
CA ASP A 111 -11.70 -25.08 -42.10
C ASP A 111 -10.27 -25.63 -42.28
N GLU A 112 -10.09 -26.96 -42.18
CA GLU A 112 -9.64 -27.83 -43.30
C GLU A 112 -9.48 -29.29 -42.83
N GLU A 113 -10.41 -30.14 -43.30
CA GLU A 113 -10.38 -31.62 -43.51
C GLU A 113 -9.97 -32.58 -42.37
#